data_AF-A0A1F3LJS4-F1
#
_entry.id   AF-A0A1F3LJS4-F1
#
_cell.length_a   1.000
_cell.length_b   1.000
_cell.length_c   1.000
_cell.angle_alpha   90.00
_cell.angle_beta   90.00
_cell.angle_gamma   90.00
#
_symmetry.space_group_name_H-M   'P 1'
#
loop_
_entity.id
_entity.type
_entity.pdbx_description
1 polymer ?
#
loop_
_entity_poly.entity_id
_entity_poly.type
_entity_poly.pdbx_seq_one_letter_code
_entity_poly.pdbx_strand_id
1 'polypeptide(L)'
;MNLNLSILQNEQASLPQFINFWSKFYNYPKEELYAKIDQPQFTEKDINDLYEWKNGMSLSGAKLGSLNKKVIAKIDTINQLKKSQKIDISAFLLEFEELSFVWRIFLLHIIKPQKYPIYDQNIHRCFNFIHTREHRKITNTISEKSKEQFYFEDYLPFIETLNGIPLRKIDRAFFTFGQFLSAKNFQLILE
;
A
#
# COMPACT_ATOMS: atom_id res chain seq x y z
N MET A 1 -7.35 2.97 46.21
CA MET A 1 -7.06 3.90 45.10
C MET A 1 -7.35 3.14 43.81
N ASN A 2 -8.34 3.56 43.03
CA ASN A 2 -8.63 2.92 41.74
C ASN A 2 -7.72 3.58 40.69
N LEU A 3 -6.76 2.81 40.18
CA LEU A 3 -5.89 3.23 39.11
C LEU A 3 -6.49 2.76 37.78
N ASN A 4 -6.47 3.62 36.77
CA ASN A 4 -6.86 3.25 35.41
C ASN A 4 -5.62 2.72 34.68
N LEU A 5 -5.44 1.39 34.69
CA LEU A 5 -4.30 0.71 34.10
C LEU A 5 -4.77 -0.11 32.88
N SER A 6 -3.99 -0.09 31.80
CA SER A 6 -4.30 -0.82 30.56
C SER A 6 -3.25 -1.89 30.30
N ILE A 7 -3.71 -3.08 29.95
CA ILE A 7 -2.88 -4.18 29.45
C ILE A 7 -3.35 -4.54 28.05
N LEU A 8 -2.40 -4.84 27.15
CA LEU A 8 -2.73 -5.33 25.81
C LEU A 8 -2.87 -6.85 25.87
N GLN A 9 -3.93 -7.39 25.28
CA GLN A 9 -4.18 -8.83 25.22
C GLN A 9 -4.50 -9.25 23.79
N ASN A 10 -3.98 -10.41 23.39
CA ASN A 10 -4.34 -11.05 22.14
C ASN A 10 -5.63 -11.87 22.30
N GLU A 11 -6.55 -11.71 21.37
CA GLU A 11 -7.81 -12.45 21.29
C GLU A 11 -7.95 -13.10 19.91
N GLN A 12 -8.65 -14.23 19.84
CA GLN A 12 -9.01 -14.80 18.55
C GLN A 12 -10.02 -13.88 17.84
N ALA A 13 -9.70 -13.47 16.62
CA ALA A 13 -10.54 -12.60 15.82
C ALA A 13 -10.67 -13.13 14.40
N SER A 14 -11.85 -12.96 13.81
CA SER A 14 -12.04 -13.14 12.38
C SER A 14 -11.33 -12.02 11.60
N LEU A 15 -10.98 -12.30 10.34
CA LEU A 15 -10.35 -11.31 9.46
C LEU A 15 -11.19 -10.02 9.30
N PRO A 16 -12.53 -10.06 9.15
CA PRO A 16 -13.34 -8.84 9.14
C PRO A 16 -13.27 -8.04 10.45
N GLN A 17 -13.23 -8.70 11.62
CA GLN A 17 -13.05 -8.01 12.90
C GLN A 17 -11.68 -7.34 12.97
N PHE A 18 -10.63 -8.04 12.54
CA PHE A 18 -9.28 -7.51 12.45
C PHE A 18 -9.22 -6.26 11.55
N ILE A 19 -9.78 -6.33 10.33
CA ILE A 19 -9.80 -5.20 9.39
C ILE A 19 -10.60 -4.02 9.99
N ASN A 20 -11.77 -4.29 10.56
CA ASN A 20 -12.61 -3.27 11.20
C ASN A 20 -11.92 -2.58 12.37
N PHE A 21 -11.16 -3.33 13.16
CA PHE A 21 -10.43 -2.79 14.30
C PHE A 21 -9.25 -1.93 13.84
N TRP A 22 -8.31 -2.50 13.09
CA TRP A 22 -7.06 -1.83 12.72
C TRP A 22 -7.26 -0.64 11.78
N SER A 23 -8.27 -0.68 10.91
CA SER A 23 -8.57 0.45 10.03
C SER A 23 -8.94 1.74 10.77
N LYS A 24 -9.45 1.67 12.02
CA LYS A 24 -9.79 2.83 12.84
C LYS A 24 -8.58 3.60 13.34
N PHE A 25 -7.44 2.92 13.45
CA PHE A 25 -6.18 3.51 13.91
C PHE A 25 -5.33 4.04 12.75
N TYR A 26 -5.87 4.01 11.53
CA TYR A 26 -5.19 4.57 10.37
C TYR A 26 -5.09 6.09 10.50
N ASN A 27 -3.86 6.56 10.59
CA ASN A 27 -3.51 7.97 10.58
C ASN A 27 -2.31 8.14 9.65
N TYR A 28 -2.48 8.93 8.59
CA TYR A 28 -1.44 9.17 7.62
C TYR A 28 -1.44 10.64 7.17
N PRO A 29 -0.27 11.28 7.00
CA PRO A 29 -0.20 12.69 6.62
C PRO A 29 -0.86 12.96 5.27
N LYS A 30 -1.48 14.14 5.16
CA LYS A 30 -2.01 14.69 3.90
C LYS A 30 -3.04 13.79 3.19
N GLU A 31 -3.86 13.07 3.95
CA GLU A 31 -4.87 12.13 3.41
C GLU A 31 -5.84 12.79 2.42
N GLU A 32 -6.07 14.09 2.53
CA GLU A 32 -6.85 14.88 1.57
C GLU A 32 -6.31 14.83 0.14
N LEU A 33 -4.99 14.64 -0.04
CA LEU A 33 -4.37 14.52 -1.36
C LEU A 33 -4.68 13.17 -2.03
N TYR A 34 -5.00 12.12 -1.25
CA TYR A 34 -5.37 10.82 -1.81
C TYR A 34 -6.68 10.88 -2.62
N ALA A 35 -7.58 11.83 -2.32
CA ALA A 35 -8.85 12.01 -3.04
C ALA A 35 -8.67 12.32 -4.54
N LYS A 36 -7.47 12.71 -4.99
CA LYS A 36 -7.17 12.89 -6.41
C LYS A 36 -7.27 11.62 -7.24
N ILE A 37 -7.26 10.44 -6.60
CA ILE A 37 -7.36 9.14 -7.27
C ILE A 37 -8.65 8.97 -8.10
N ASP A 38 -9.70 9.69 -7.70
CA ASP A 38 -11.03 9.65 -8.32
C ASP A 38 -11.14 10.51 -9.59
N GLN A 39 -10.12 11.33 -9.91
CA GLN A 39 -10.13 12.14 -11.12
C GLN A 39 -10.20 11.23 -12.36
N PRO A 40 -11.13 11.44 -13.32
CA PRO A 40 -11.25 10.57 -14.50
C PRO A 40 -10.02 10.64 -15.41
N GLN A 41 -9.32 11.77 -15.37
CA GLN A 41 -8.06 12.02 -16.06
C GLN A 41 -7.14 12.77 -15.10
N PHE A 42 -5.89 12.33 -14.99
CA PHE A 42 -4.89 12.98 -14.17
C PHE A 42 -4.24 14.14 -14.91
N THR A 43 -4.09 15.25 -14.20
CA THR A 43 -3.13 16.31 -14.50
C THR A 43 -1.80 16.02 -13.82
N GLU A 44 -0.74 16.76 -14.19
CA GLU A 44 0.55 16.65 -13.50
C GLU A 44 0.42 16.95 -12.00
N LYS A 45 -0.44 17.90 -11.64
CA LYS A 45 -0.70 18.25 -10.24
C LYS A 45 -1.34 17.07 -9.50
N ASP A 46 -2.29 16.37 -10.11
CA ASP A 46 -2.94 15.23 -9.45
C ASP A 46 -1.95 14.11 -9.15
N ILE A 47 -1.06 13.80 -10.11
CA ILE A 47 0.01 12.81 -9.90
C ILE A 47 0.99 13.28 -8.81
N ASN A 48 1.39 14.55 -8.82
CA ASN A 48 2.27 15.10 -7.77
C ASN A 48 1.63 15.01 -6.39
N ASP A 49 0.36 15.42 -6.25
CA ASP A 49 -0.39 15.33 -4.99
C ASP A 49 -0.45 13.88 -4.48
N LEU A 50 -0.74 12.91 -5.37
CA LEU A 50 -0.81 11.48 -5.02
C LEU A 50 0.54 10.90 -4.59
N TYR A 51 1.63 11.28 -5.25
CA TYR A 51 2.97 10.82 -4.90
C TYR A 51 3.51 11.50 -3.64
N GLU A 52 3.16 12.76 -3.40
CA GLU A 52 3.44 13.44 -2.14
C GLU A 52 2.71 12.77 -0.98
N TRP A 53 1.43 12.45 -1.17
CA TRP A 53 0.67 11.64 -0.22
C TRP A 53 1.40 10.33 0.08
N LYS A 54 1.70 9.50 -0.94
CA LYS A 54 2.32 8.18 -0.74
C LYS A 54 3.70 8.24 -0.08
N ASN A 55 4.43 9.34 -0.25
CA ASN A 55 5.72 9.58 0.40
C ASN A 55 5.57 9.98 1.88
N GLY A 56 4.39 10.45 2.29
CA GLY A 56 4.08 10.90 3.66
C GLY A 56 4.63 12.29 3.99
N MET A 57 5.32 12.92 3.05
CA MET A 57 5.94 14.24 3.14
C MET A 57 6.26 14.76 1.74
N SER A 58 6.62 16.03 1.61
CA SER A 58 7.02 16.59 0.32
C SER A 58 8.22 15.84 -0.29
N LEU A 59 8.20 15.67 -1.61
CA LEU A 59 9.24 14.96 -2.34
C LEU A 59 10.54 15.77 -2.32
N SER A 60 11.68 15.12 -2.07
CA SER A 60 12.98 15.75 -2.27
C SER A 60 13.23 16.03 -3.74
N GLY A 61 14.14 16.95 -4.07
CA GLY A 61 14.45 17.31 -5.46
C GLY A 61 14.79 16.11 -6.34
N ALA A 62 15.56 15.14 -5.83
CA ALA A 62 15.88 13.90 -6.55
C ALA A 62 14.65 13.01 -6.80
N LYS A 63 13.75 12.88 -5.80
CA LYS A 63 12.50 12.11 -5.94
C LYS A 63 11.55 12.79 -6.92
N LEU A 64 11.44 14.11 -6.86
CA LEU A 64 10.64 14.90 -7.80
C LEU A 64 11.18 14.78 -9.23
N GLY A 65 12.50 14.87 -9.41
CA GLY A 65 13.14 14.65 -10.71
C GLY A 65 12.87 13.24 -11.27
N SER A 66 12.93 12.21 -10.42
CA SER A 66 12.56 10.85 -10.80
C SER A 66 11.09 10.73 -11.18
N LEU A 67 10.18 11.36 -10.42
CA LEU A 67 8.75 11.37 -10.72
C LEU A 67 8.48 12.02 -12.08
N ASN A 68 9.09 13.19 -12.31
CA ASN A 68 8.91 13.95 -13.54
C ASN A 68 9.36 13.14 -14.76
N LYS A 69 10.56 12.55 -14.70
CA LYS A 69 11.13 11.77 -15.81
C LYS A 69 10.37 10.47 -16.08
N LYS A 70 9.95 9.75 -15.03
CA LYS A 70 9.49 8.36 -15.14
C LYS A 70 7.97 8.20 -15.17
N VAL A 71 7.22 9.20 -14.69
CA VAL A 71 5.76 9.13 -14.54
C VAL A 71 5.09 10.29 -15.25
N ILE A 72 5.44 11.54 -14.91
CA ILE A 72 4.78 12.73 -15.48
C ILE A 72 5.01 12.81 -16.99
N ALA A 73 6.22 12.52 -17.47
CA ALA A 73 6.53 12.45 -18.90
C ALA A 73 5.69 11.40 -19.66
N LYS A 74 5.01 10.48 -18.95
CA LYS A 74 4.17 9.41 -19.49
C LYS A 74 2.69 9.59 -19.12
N ILE A 75 2.26 10.80 -18.75
CA ILE A 75 0.90 11.05 -18.23
C ILE A 75 -0.20 10.70 -19.22
N ASP A 76 0.02 10.88 -20.53
CA ASP A 76 -0.95 10.49 -21.55
C ASP A 76 -1.16 8.97 -21.58
N THR A 77 -0.08 8.18 -21.51
CA THR A 77 -0.14 6.71 -21.38
C THR A 77 -0.89 6.31 -20.10
N ILE A 78 -0.61 6.96 -18.97
CA ILE A 78 -1.29 6.70 -17.68
C ILE A 78 -2.79 6.97 -17.82
N ASN A 79 -3.17 8.07 -18.46
CA ASN A 79 -4.58 8.44 -18.68
C ASN A 79 -5.29 7.49 -19.65
N GLN A 80 -4.60 6.96 -20.66
CA GLN A 80 -5.13 5.92 -21.53
C GLN A 80 -5.38 4.63 -20.75
N LEU A 81 -4.43 4.19 -19.92
CA LEU A 81 -4.58 3.02 -19.04
C LEU A 81 -5.71 3.21 -18.01
N LYS A 82 -5.93 4.44 -17.53
CA LYS A 82 -7.04 4.73 -16.60
C LYS A 82 -8.40 4.60 -17.27
N LYS A 83 -8.50 4.99 -18.54
CA LYS A 83 -9.72 4.87 -19.36
C LYS A 83 -9.96 3.43 -19.85
N SER A 84 -8.92 2.62 -20.02
CA SER A 84 -9.07 1.23 -20.50
C SER A 84 -9.83 0.34 -19.51
N GLN A 85 -10.59 -0.65 -19.98
CA GLN A 85 -11.27 -1.58 -19.06
C GLN A 85 -10.29 -2.54 -18.37
N LYS A 86 -9.26 -2.97 -19.09
CA LYS A 86 -8.23 -3.91 -18.62
C LYS A 86 -6.84 -3.30 -18.85
N ILE A 87 -5.91 -3.68 -17.99
CA ILE A 87 -4.50 -3.33 -18.10
C ILE A 87 -3.75 -4.63 -18.38
N ASP A 88 -2.94 -4.64 -19.43
CA ASP A 88 -1.91 -5.65 -19.62
C ASP A 88 -0.81 -5.40 -18.58
N ILE A 89 -0.73 -6.29 -17.59
CA ILE A 89 0.20 -6.14 -16.47
C ILE A 89 1.65 -6.25 -16.94
N SER A 90 1.96 -7.16 -17.86
CA SER A 90 3.33 -7.35 -18.34
C SER A 90 3.79 -6.11 -19.12
N ALA A 91 2.94 -5.56 -19.98
CA ALA A 91 3.23 -4.31 -20.68
C ALA A 91 3.39 -3.13 -19.70
N PHE A 92 2.53 -3.03 -18.69
CA PHE A 92 2.63 -1.99 -17.66
C PHE A 92 3.95 -2.09 -16.87
N LEU A 93 4.33 -3.28 -16.41
CA LEU A 93 5.55 -3.47 -15.62
C LEU A 93 6.81 -3.14 -16.41
N LEU A 94 6.81 -3.44 -17.71
CA LEU A 94 7.88 -3.07 -18.64
C LEU A 94 7.92 -1.57 -18.89
N GLU A 95 6.77 -0.95 -19.19
CA GLU A 95 6.65 0.49 -19.46
C GLU A 95 7.20 1.35 -18.30
N PHE A 96 7.02 0.89 -17.06
CA PHE A 96 7.43 1.60 -15.86
C PHE A 96 8.59 0.94 -15.10
N GLU A 97 9.39 0.08 -15.75
CA GLU A 97 10.44 -0.73 -15.10
C GLU A 97 11.50 0.09 -14.35
N GLU A 98 11.73 1.35 -14.75
CA GLU A 98 12.66 2.24 -14.08
C GLU A 98 12.20 2.68 -12.67
N LEU A 99 10.93 2.48 -12.33
CA LEU A 99 10.40 2.70 -10.98
C LEU A 99 10.65 1.47 -10.11
N SER A 100 10.94 1.68 -8.83
CA SER A 100 10.90 0.55 -7.90
C SER A 100 9.48 -0.03 -7.86
N PHE A 101 9.40 -1.32 -7.60
CA PHE A 101 8.20 -2.13 -7.61
C PHE A 101 7.10 -1.55 -6.73
N VAL A 102 7.45 -1.05 -5.54
CA VAL A 102 6.51 -0.36 -4.64
C VAL A 102 5.86 0.86 -5.31
N TRP A 103 6.64 1.67 -6.03
CA TRP A 103 6.12 2.84 -6.75
C TRP A 103 5.35 2.43 -8.02
N ARG A 104 5.76 1.36 -8.71
CA ARG A 104 4.99 0.79 -9.83
C ARG A 104 3.62 0.32 -9.39
N ILE A 105 3.54 -0.44 -8.29
CA ILE A 105 2.26 -0.90 -7.75
C ILE A 105 1.42 0.26 -7.26
N PHE A 106 2.02 1.30 -6.66
CA PHE A 106 1.27 2.51 -6.32
C PHE A 106 0.69 3.19 -7.57
N LEU A 107 1.46 3.30 -8.66
CA LEU A 107 0.94 3.81 -9.94
C LEU A 107 -0.21 2.95 -10.47
N LEU A 108 -0.07 1.63 -10.41
CA LEU A 108 -1.11 0.69 -10.82
C LEU A 108 -2.39 0.84 -9.99
N HIS A 109 -2.24 1.05 -8.68
CA HIS A 109 -3.32 1.33 -7.75
C HIS A 109 -4.04 2.65 -8.11
N ILE A 110 -3.33 3.76 -8.36
CA ILE A 110 -4.02 5.02 -8.70
C ILE A 110 -4.75 4.95 -10.05
N ILE A 111 -4.30 4.09 -10.97
CA ILE A 111 -4.98 3.86 -12.24
C ILE A 111 -6.24 3.02 -12.03
N LYS A 112 -6.19 1.92 -11.26
CA LYS A 112 -7.34 1.04 -10.94
C LYS A 112 -7.48 0.78 -9.43
N PRO A 113 -7.98 1.75 -8.66
CA PRO A 113 -7.95 1.70 -7.19
C PRO A 113 -8.89 0.68 -6.57
N GLN A 114 -9.81 0.11 -7.35
CA GLN A 114 -10.72 -0.95 -6.88
C GLN A 114 -10.21 -2.35 -7.21
N LYS A 115 -9.10 -2.46 -7.98
CA LYS A 115 -8.56 -3.76 -8.42
C LYS A 115 -7.21 -4.07 -7.78
N TYR A 116 -6.32 -3.09 -7.70
CA TYR A 116 -4.95 -3.32 -7.26
C TYR A 116 -4.75 -2.70 -5.88
N PRO A 117 -4.54 -3.48 -4.80
CA PRO A 117 -4.28 -2.97 -3.46
C PRO A 117 -2.96 -2.20 -3.38
N ILE A 118 -2.82 -1.36 -2.36
CA ILE A 118 -1.53 -0.72 -2.07
C ILE A 118 -0.57 -1.77 -1.52
N TYR A 119 0.70 -1.65 -1.90
CA TYR A 119 1.76 -2.52 -1.40
C TYR A 119 2.96 -1.71 -0.89
N ASP A 120 3.44 -2.07 0.30
CA ASP A 120 4.73 -1.67 0.84
C ASP A 120 5.20 -2.70 1.90
N GLN A 121 6.30 -2.40 2.59
CA GLN A 121 6.86 -3.27 3.63
C GLN A 121 5.89 -3.53 4.81
N ASN A 122 5.00 -2.60 5.14
CA ASN A 122 4.06 -2.77 6.25
C ASN A 122 2.95 -3.74 5.83
N ILE A 123 2.47 -3.62 4.60
CA ILE A 123 1.53 -4.58 4.01
C ILE A 123 2.13 -5.99 3.98
N HIS A 124 3.38 -6.12 3.49
CA HIS A 124 4.08 -7.40 3.48
C HIS A 124 4.22 -7.99 4.89
N ARG A 125 4.63 -7.16 5.87
CA ARG A 125 4.77 -7.57 7.28
C ARG A 125 3.44 -8.06 7.86
N CYS A 126 2.37 -7.31 7.65
CA CYS A 126 1.03 -7.69 8.10
C CYS A 126 0.60 -9.02 7.48
N PHE A 127 0.71 -9.16 6.15
CA PHE A 127 0.36 -10.37 5.44
C PHE A 127 1.11 -11.59 5.96
N ASN A 128 2.43 -11.47 6.19
CA ASN A 128 3.21 -12.58 6.72
C ASN A 128 2.79 -12.94 8.13
N PHE A 129 2.50 -11.94 9.00
CA PHE A 129 2.02 -12.22 10.35
C PHE A 129 0.71 -13.02 10.35
N ILE A 130 -0.30 -12.58 9.60
CA ILE A 130 -1.62 -13.24 9.58
C ILE A 130 -1.58 -14.65 8.97
N HIS A 131 -0.55 -14.95 8.16
CA HIS A 131 -0.31 -16.27 7.57
C HIS A 131 0.78 -17.08 8.29
N THR A 132 1.20 -16.66 9.48
CA THR A 132 2.23 -17.37 10.29
C THR A 132 3.56 -17.55 9.53
N ARG A 133 3.89 -16.61 8.63
CA ARG A 133 5.16 -16.52 7.91
C ARG A 133 6.12 -15.56 8.64
N GLU A 134 7.39 -15.60 8.27
CA GLU A 134 8.42 -14.72 8.82
C GLU A 134 8.12 -13.24 8.50
N HIS A 135 7.81 -12.44 9.53
CA HIS A 135 7.39 -11.03 9.39
C HIS A 135 8.41 -10.05 10.00
N ARG A 136 9.36 -10.50 10.82
CA ARG A 136 10.30 -9.61 11.53
C ARG A 136 11.43 -9.12 10.64
N LYS A 137 11.87 -9.97 9.70
CA LYS A 137 12.97 -9.66 8.76
C LYS A 137 12.51 -8.97 7.47
N ILE A 138 11.31 -8.40 7.44
CA ILE A 138 10.84 -7.61 6.30
C ILE A 138 11.51 -6.24 6.32
N THR A 139 12.58 -6.14 5.55
CA THR A 139 13.38 -4.94 5.35
C THR A 139 13.32 -4.47 3.89
N ASN A 140 13.91 -3.30 3.63
CA ASN A 140 14.03 -2.75 2.28
C ASN A 140 14.95 -3.56 1.35
N THR A 141 15.58 -4.64 1.82
CA THR A 141 16.54 -5.46 1.04
C THR A 141 15.90 -6.62 0.29
N ILE A 142 14.58 -6.83 0.42
CA ILE A 142 13.86 -7.79 -0.42
C ILE A 142 14.04 -7.37 -1.89
N SER A 143 14.42 -8.32 -2.75
CA SER A 143 14.65 -8.05 -4.16
C SER A 143 13.36 -7.61 -4.86
N GLU A 144 13.48 -6.81 -5.93
CA GLU A 144 12.33 -6.36 -6.72
C GLU A 144 11.54 -7.54 -7.30
N LYS A 145 12.24 -8.59 -7.76
CA LYS A 145 11.62 -9.83 -8.24
C LYS A 145 10.82 -10.54 -7.15
N SER A 146 11.37 -10.65 -5.94
CA SER A 146 10.65 -11.28 -4.81
C SER A 146 9.44 -10.47 -4.40
N LYS A 147 9.49 -9.14 -4.46
CA LYS A 147 8.32 -8.28 -4.21
C LYS A 147 7.24 -8.48 -5.28
N GLU A 148 7.65 -8.61 -6.53
CA GLU A 148 6.75 -8.86 -7.66
C GLU A 148 6.02 -10.19 -7.54
N GLN A 149 6.77 -11.27 -7.31
CA GLN A 149 6.20 -12.60 -7.08
C GLN A 149 5.24 -12.59 -5.90
N PHE A 150 5.67 -12.06 -4.74
CA PHE A 150 4.81 -11.94 -3.57
C PHE A 150 3.51 -11.18 -3.89
N TYR A 151 3.60 -10.05 -4.58
CA TYR A 151 2.44 -9.23 -4.84
C TYR A 151 1.42 -9.93 -5.75
N PHE A 152 1.87 -10.51 -6.87
CA PHE A 152 0.98 -11.09 -7.86
C PHE A 152 0.57 -12.54 -7.55
N GLU A 153 1.41 -13.32 -6.86
CA GLU A 153 1.17 -14.74 -6.59
C GLU A 153 0.56 -15.00 -5.20
N ASP A 154 0.87 -14.17 -4.19
CA ASP A 154 0.33 -14.32 -2.83
C ASP A 154 -0.71 -13.24 -2.49
N TYR A 155 -0.30 -11.96 -2.53
CA TYR A 155 -1.07 -10.88 -1.92
C TYR A 155 -2.34 -10.52 -2.71
N LEU A 156 -2.21 -10.23 -4.01
CA LEU A 156 -3.35 -9.86 -4.84
C LEU A 156 -4.43 -10.96 -4.87
N PRO A 157 -4.10 -12.26 -5.10
CA PRO A 157 -5.10 -13.33 -5.05
C PRO A 157 -5.80 -13.43 -3.70
N PHE A 158 -5.07 -13.28 -2.59
CA PHE A 158 -5.67 -13.27 -1.26
C PHE A 158 -6.65 -12.10 -1.09
N ILE A 159 -6.29 -10.90 -1.52
CA ILE A 159 -7.17 -9.73 -1.45
C ILE A 159 -8.45 -9.93 -2.28
N GLU A 160 -8.35 -10.57 -3.45
CA GLU A 160 -9.51 -10.92 -4.29
C GLU A 160 -10.47 -11.91 -3.60
N THR A 161 -10.02 -12.67 -2.60
CA THR A 161 -10.92 -13.50 -1.78
C THR A 161 -11.76 -12.71 -0.78
N LEU A 162 -11.35 -11.47 -0.45
CA LEU A 162 -11.99 -10.62 0.57
C LEU A 162 -13.17 -9.80 0.02
N ASN A 163 -13.86 -10.35 -0.98
CA ASN A 163 -14.98 -9.72 -1.67
C ASN A 163 -16.00 -9.15 -0.68
N GLY A 164 -16.44 -7.92 -0.93
CA GLY A 164 -17.41 -7.20 -0.09
C GLY A 164 -16.80 -6.29 0.98
N ILE A 165 -15.48 -6.31 1.17
CA ILE A 165 -14.77 -5.31 2.01
C ILE A 165 -14.16 -4.24 1.09
N PRO A 166 -14.40 -2.93 1.33
CA PRO A 166 -13.77 -1.88 0.54
C PRO A 166 -12.24 -1.98 0.57
N LEU A 167 -11.60 -2.01 -0.60
CA LEU A 167 -10.15 -2.26 -0.72
C LEU A 167 -9.32 -1.31 0.15
N ARG A 168 -9.68 -0.02 0.13
CA ARG A 168 -9.02 1.01 0.93
C ARG A 168 -9.09 0.72 2.44
N LYS A 169 -10.15 0.07 2.92
CA LYS A 169 -10.29 -0.31 4.33
C LYS A 169 -9.31 -1.43 4.70
N ILE A 170 -9.07 -2.35 3.78
CA ILE A 170 -8.06 -3.41 3.92
C ILE A 170 -6.67 -2.77 3.94
N ASP A 171 -6.36 -1.91 2.96
CA ASP A 171 -5.08 -1.19 2.89
C ASP A 171 -4.77 -0.45 4.21
N ARG A 172 -5.76 0.27 4.75
CA ARG A 172 -5.63 0.99 6.02
C ARG A 172 -5.33 0.05 7.18
N ALA A 173 -6.10 -1.02 7.33
CA ALA A 173 -5.89 -1.99 8.40
C ALA A 173 -4.51 -2.66 8.33
N PHE A 174 -4.13 -3.13 7.14
CA PHE A 174 -2.89 -3.86 6.93
C PHE A 174 -1.67 -2.95 7.12
N PHE A 175 -1.76 -1.71 6.63
CA PHE A 175 -0.71 -0.73 6.85
C PHE A 175 -0.53 -0.42 8.34
N THR A 176 -1.63 -0.12 9.06
CA THR A 176 -1.56 0.26 10.47
C THR A 176 -1.05 -0.89 11.34
N PHE A 177 -1.52 -2.11 11.11
CA PHE A 177 -1.01 -3.27 11.84
C PHE A 177 0.46 -3.58 11.48
N GLY A 178 0.81 -3.46 10.19
CA GLY A 178 2.19 -3.61 9.73
C GLY A 178 3.14 -2.60 10.38
N GLN A 179 2.70 -1.36 10.61
CA GLN A 179 3.44 -0.37 11.39
C GLN A 179 3.57 -0.78 12.85
N PHE A 180 2.48 -1.21 13.47
CA PHE A 180 2.47 -1.72 14.84
C PHE A 180 3.51 -2.84 15.05
N LEU A 181 3.54 -3.82 14.14
CA LEU A 181 4.52 -4.93 14.16
C LEU A 181 5.99 -4.49 14.00
N SER A 182 6.23 -3.34 13.36
CA SER A 182 7.59 -2.82 13.16
C SER A 182 8.17 -2.09 14.37
N ALA A 183 7.29 -1.65 15.28
CA ALA A 183 7.71 -0.93 16.47
C ALA A 183 8.32 -1.93 17.47
N LYS A 184 9.61 -1.74 17.77
CA LYS A 184 10.44 -2.66 18.59
C LYS A 184 9.78 -3.11 19.89
N ASN A 185 9.02 -2.23 20.54
CA ASN A 185 8.41 -2.50 21.84
C ASN A 185 7.21 -3.44 21.77
N PHE A 186 6.54 -3.54 20.63
CA PHE A 186 5.33 -4.36 20.48
C PHE A 186 5.62 -5.78 20.01
N GLN A 187 6.79 -6.04 19.42
CA GLN A 187 7.20 -7.40 19.08
C GLN A 187 7.28 -8.32 20.31
N LEU A 188 7.62 -7.77 21.48
CA LEU A 188 7.72 -8.49 22.75
C LEU A 188 6.35 -8.82 23.38
N ILE A 189 5.27 -8.19 22.93
CA ILE A 189 3.93 -8.32 23.52
C ILE A 189 3.08 -9.35 22.74
N LEU A 190 3.47 -9.66 21.50
CA LEU A 190 2.75 -10.59 20.63
C LEU A 190 3.26 -12.04 20.70
N GLU A 191 4.27 -12.30 21.53
CA GLU A 191 4.78 -13.64 21.88
C GLU A 191 4.08 -14.17 23.15
#